data_AF-A0A8J5LFE6-F1
#
_entry.id   AF-A0A8J5LFE6-F1
#
_cell.length_a   1.000
_cell.length_b   1.000
_cell.length_c   1.000
_cell.angle_alpha   90.00
_cell.angle_beta   90.00
_cell.angle_gamma   90.00
#
_symmetry.space_group_name_H-M   'P 1'
#
loop_
_entity.id
_entity.type
_entity.pdbx_description
1 polymer ?
#
loop_
_entity_poly.entity_id
_entity_poly.type
_entity_poly.pdbx_seq_one_letter_code
_entity_poly.pdbx_strand_id
1 'polypeptide(L)'
;MKVGSWNIRGLNKGLKQKGVENLFQMDKLAVLGVLETKLTDAGYQKLKSQRFQQFQVEQQVISDGRSRILLVWDDHKVNLELGYWHTSDEYEGIVREVTFRSLCHSPLCPPDTAVTERQRAFQSYDNTSLVFETVQKAHDVPFGSYFEVLLI
;
A
#
# COMPACT_ATOMS: atom_id res chain seq x y z
N MET A 1 -3.45 7.28 12.32
CA MET A 1 -2.45 7.02 11.25
C MET A 1 -3.10 7.34 9.90
N LYS A 2 -2.38 7.93 8.93
CA LYS A 2 -2.94 8.19 7.60
C LYS A 2 -2.31 7.25 6.56
N VAL A 3 -3.17 6.54 5.85
CA VAL A 3 -2.81 5.69 4.70
C VAL A 3 -3.37 6.36 3.46
N GLY A 4 -2.61 6.34 2.38
CA GLY A 4 -3.06 6.81 1.08
C GLY A 4 -2.82 5.79 -0.01
N SER A 5 -3.53 5.94 -1.12
CA SER A 5 -3.24 5.23 -2.37
C SER A 5 -3.27 6.22 -3.54
N TRP A 6 -2.44 6.00 -4.55
CA TRP A 6 -2.44 6.81 -5.77
C TRP A 6 -2.09 5.99 -7.00
N ASN A 7 -2.99 5.98 -7.99
CA ASN A 7 -2.70 5.48 -9.33
C ASN A 7 -1.92 6.52 -10.14
N ILE A 8 -0.65 6.21 -10.42
CA ILE A 8 0.28 7.12 -11.08
C ILE A 8 0.91 6.45 -12.29
N ARG A 9 0.48 6.88 -13.48
CA ARG A 9 1.11 6.45 -14.73
C ARG A 9 2.39 7.23 -15.05
N GLY A 10 3.55 6.59 -15.21
CA GLY A 10 4.80 7.23 -15.60
C GLY A 10 5.53 7.93 -14.44
N LEU A 11 5.69 7.22 -13.32
CA LEU A 11 6.44 7.66 -12.13
C LEU A 11 7.95 7.84 -12.41
N ASN A 12 8.43 7.48 -13.59
CA ASN A 12 9.78 7.77 -14.06
C ASN A 12 10.09 9.28 -14.23
N LYS A 13 9.06 10.15 -14.28
CA LYS A 13 9.22 11.60 -14.44
C LYS A 13 9.37 12.30 -13.08
N GLY A 14 10.38 13.17 -12.95
CA GLY A 14 10.72 13.86 -11.70
C GLY A 14 9.58 14.67 -11.05
N LEU A 15 8.69 15.29 -11.85
CA LEU A 15 7.54 16.03 -11.30
C LEU A 15 6.56 15.12 -10.56
N LYS A 16 6.30 13.91 -11.07
CA LYS A 16 5.40 12.95 -10.42
C LYS A 16 6.03 12.37 -9.16
N GLN A 17 7.34 12.11 -9.19
CA GLN A 17 8.09 11.70 -8.01
C GLN A 17 7.99 12.73 -6.89
N LYS A 18 8.19 14.02 -7.22
CA LYS A 18 8.02 15.12 -6.27
C LYS A 18 6.58 15.22 -5.75
N GLY A 19 5.60 14.96 -6.61
CA GLY A 19 4.20 14.89 -6.20
C GLY A 19 3.93 13.81 -5.15
N VAL A 20 4.47 12.60 -5.36
CA VAL A 20 4.38 11.49 -4.39
C VAL A 20 5.06 11.83 -3.08
N GLU A 21 6.28 12.36 -3.14
CA GLU A 21 7.03 12.78 -1.96
C GLU A 21 6.28 13.87 -1.18
N ASN A 22 5.74 14.87 -1.88
CA ASN A 22 4.92 15.91 -1.28
C ASN A 22 3.65 15.36 -0.65
N LEU A 23 2.94 14.43 -1.31
CA LEU A 23 1.75 13.79 -0.74
C LEU A 23 2.12 13.09 0.58
N PHE A 24 3.23 12.37 0.58
CA PHE A 24 3.70 11.64 1.75
C PHE A 24 4.06 12.59 2.92
N GLN A 25 4.75 13.70 2.62
CA GLN A 25 5.22 14.65 3.63
C GLN A 25 4.13 15.63 4.09
N MET A 26 3.40 16.26 3.15
CA MET A 26 2.43 17.32 3.44
C MET A 26 1.18 16.76 4.12
N ASP A 27 0.68 15.61 3.66
CA ASP A 27 -0.49 14.99 4.30
C ASP A 27 -0.14 14.17 5.53
N LYS A 28 1.16 14.06 5.86
CA LYS A 28 1.69 13.25 6.96
C LYS A 28 1.24 11.79 6.87
N LEU A 29 1.36 11.22 5.67
CA LEU A 29 1.09 9.80 5.47
C LEU A 29 2.13 8.97 6.25
N ALA A 30 1.67 7.81 6.73
CA ALA A 30 2.52 6.77 7.28
C ALA A 30 2.77 5.68 6.23
N VAL A 31 1.79 5.39 5.39
CA VAL A 31 1.85 4.39 4.32
C VAL A 31 1.23 4.96 3.06
N LEU A 32 1.83 4.67 1.90
CA LEU A 32 1.32 5.04 0.59
C LEU A 32 1.47 3.86 -0.38
N GLY A 33 0.34 3.39 -0.90
CA GLY A 33 0.30 2.48 -2.03
C GLY A 33 0.34 3.25 -3.36
N VAL A 34 1.27 2.93 -4.24
CA VAL A 34 1.35 3.53 -5.58
C VAL A 34 1.18 2.46 -6.63
N LEU A 35 0.18 2.64 -7.48
CA LEU A 35 -0.03 1.82 -8.67
C LEU A 35 0.72 2.44 -9.85
N GLU A 36 1.57 1.68 -10.53
CA GLU A 36 2.31 2.17 -11.69
C GLU A 36 2.47 1.10 -12.78
N THR A 37 2.35 1.52 -14.03
CA THR A 37 2.33 0.73 -15.27
C THR A 37 3.50 1.03 -16.23
N LYS A 38 4.40 1.96 -15.89
CA LYS A 38 5.51 2.40 -16.76
C LYS A 38 6.88 2.54 -16.08
N LEU A 39 7.01 2.21 -14.81
CA LEU A 39 8.29 2.24 -14.12
C LEU A 39 9.07 0.97 -14.49
N THR A 40 10.32 1.14 -14.93
CA THR A 40 11.24 0.01 -15.18
C THR A 40 11.98 -0.35 -13.90
N ASP A 41 12.60 -1.52 -13.83
CA ASP A 41 13.37 -1.92 -12.64
C ASP A 41 14.54 -0.98 -12.36
N ALA A 42 15.27 -0.55 -13.40
CA ALA A 42 16.30 0.48 -13.27
C ALA A 42 15.71 1.81 -12.75
N GLY A 43 14.52 2.19 -13.22
CA GLY A 43 13.79 3.36 -12.74
C GLY A 43 13.40 3.25 -11.27
N TYR A 44 12.92 2.08 -10.84
CA TYR A 44 12.61 1.76 -9.46
C TYR A 44 13.85 1.87 -8.56
N GLN A 45 14.96 1.22 -8.95
CA GLN A 45 16.20 1.27 -8.16
C GLN A 45 16.69 2.72 -8.00
N LYS A 46 16.63 3.52 -9.07
CA LYS A 46 16.96 4.94 -9.02
C LYS A 46 16.02 5.72 -8.09
N LEU A 47 14.72 5.48 -8.18
CA LEU A 47 13.71 6.15 -7.36
C LEU A 47 13.88 5.80 -5.86
N LYS A 48 14.11 4.52 -5.54
CA LYS A 48 14.40 4.06 -4.18
C LYS A 48 15.68 4.71 -3.63
N SER A 49 16.77 4.67 -4.39
CA SER A 49 18.08 5.19 -3.97
C SER A 49 18.22 6.71 -3.99
N GLN A 50 17.34 7.46 -4.67
CA GLN A 50 17.48 8.92 -4.77
C GLN A 50 16.39 9.68 -4.05
N ARG A 51 15.13 9.22 -4.12
CA ARG A 51 13.96 9.98 -3.64
C ARG A 51 13.37 9.42 -2.37
N PHE A 52 13.29 8.09 -2.28
CA PHE A 52 12.69 7.42 -1.12
C PHE A 52 13.74 6.82 -0.20
N GLN A 53 14.93 7.45 -0.11
CA GLN A 53 16.02 6.97 0.74
C GLN A 53 15.64 6.97 2.23
N GLN A 54 14.84 7.94 2.66
CA GLN A 54 14.35 8.03 4.03
C GLN A 54 13.11 7.17 4.32
N PHE A 55 12.61 6.43 3.32
CA PHE A 55 11.40 5.63 3.45
C PHE A 55 11.69 4.19 3.10
N GLN A 56 10.94 3.28 3.70
CA GLN A 56 10.95 1.90 3.27
C GLN A 56 10.11 1.76 2.01
N VAL A 57 10.60 0.96 1.07
CA VAL A 57 9.92 0.73 -0.21
C VAL A 57 10.02 -0.73 -0.61
N GLU A 58 8.86 -1.30 -0.91
CA GLU A 58 8.69 -2.62 -1.50
C GLU A 58 7.98 -2.50 -2.85
N GLN A 59 8.32 -3.38 -3.80
CA GLN A 59 7.63 -3.46 -5.08
C GLN A 59 7.12 -4.88 -5.32
N GLN A 60 5.99 -4.98 -6.01
CA GLN A 60 5.50 -6.22 -6.57
C GLN A 60 5.15 -6.00 -8.04
N VAL A 61 5.75 -6.78 -8.93
CA VAL A 61 5.41 -6.79 -10.35
C VAL A 61 4.26 -7.77 -10.56
N ILE A 62 3.27 -7.36 -11.33
CA ILE A 62 2.09 -8.17 -11.66
C ILE A 62 2.30 -8.82 -13.03
N SER A 63 1.59 -9.90 -13.29
CA SER A 63 1.78 -10.88 -14.38
C SER A 63 2.09 -10.32 -15.79
N ASP A 64 1.71 -9.08 -16.11
CA ASP A 64 2.04 -8.44 -17.40
C ASP A 64 3.49 -7.94 -17.52
N GLY A 65 4.26 -7.97 -16.43
CA GLY A 65 5.66 -7.49 -16.34
C GLY A 65 5.81 -5.97 -16.44
N ARG A 66 4.71 -5.22 -16.59
CA ARG A 66 4.69 -3.77 -16.82
C ARG A 66 4.08 -3.02 -15.65
N SER A 67 3.10 -3.65 -15.02
CA SER A 67 2.35 -3.11 -13.91
C SER A 67 2.95 -3.57 -12.60
N ARG A 68 3.10 -2.64 -11.67
CA ARG A 68 3.67 -2.87 -10.35
C ARG A 68 2.94 -2.08 -9.29
N ILE A 69 2.89 -2.66 -8.11
CA ILE A 69 2.49 -1.99 -6.88
C ILE A 69 3.75 -1.62 -6.14
N LEU A 70 3.87 -0.35 -5.76
CA LEU A 70 4.89 0.10 -4.81
C LEU A 70 4.19 0.37 -3.48
N LEU A 71 4.72 -0.19 -2.41
CA LEU A 71 4.34 0.22 -1.07
C LEU A 71 5.48 1.05 -0.50
N VAL A 72 5.18 2.28 -0.11
CA VAL A 72 6.12 3.21 0.53
C VAL A 72 5.64 3.49 1.94
N TRP A 73 6.50 3.37 2.95
CA TRP A 73 6.14 3.70 4.33
C TRP A 73 7.30 4.30 5.12
N ASP A 74 6.96 4.99 6.20
CA ASP A 74 7.88 5.65 7.12
C ASP A 74 7.93 4.84 8.41
N ASP A 75 9.03 4.11 8.60
CA ASP A 75 9.25 3.20 9.73
C ASP A 75 9.41 3.93 11.07
N HIS A 76 9.60 5.26 11.06
CA HIS A 76 9.53 6.08 12.26
C HIS A 76 8.08 6.39 12.68
N LYS A 77 7.10 6.22 11.79
CA LYS A 77 5.68 6.48 12.05
C LYS A 77 4.85 5.23 12.23
N VAL A 78 5.23 4.12 11.58
CA VAL A 78 4.49 2.87 11.61
C VAL A 78 5.44 1.69 11.61
N ASN A 79 5.24 0.77 12.55
CA ASN A 79 5.84 -0.56 12.46
C ASN A 79 4.91 -1.43 11.60
N LEU A 80 5.36 -1.74 10.39
CA LEU A 80 4.57 -2.42 9.37
C LEU A 80 5.24 -3.76 9.07
N GLU A 81 4.51 -4.86 9.31
CA GLU A 81 4.98 -6.20 9.01
C GLU A 81 4.35 -6.66 7.70
N LEU A 82 5.19 -7.04 6.75
CA LEU A 82 4.80 -7.41 5.39
C LEU A 82 4.83 -8.92 5.23
N GLY A 83 3.68 -9.50 4.88
CA GLY A 83 3.61 -10.84 4.33
C GLY A 83 4.05 -10.87 2.86
N TYR A 84 4.49 -12.04 2.41
CA TYR A 84 4.86 -12.25 1.01
C TYR A 84 3.62 -12.31 0.11
N TRP A 85 3.75 -11.74 -1.08
CA TRP A 85 2.79 -11.97 -2.15
C TRP A 85 2.78 -13.43 -2.57
N HIS A 86 1.58 -14.00 -2.67
CA HIS A 86 1.36 -15.36 -3.15
C HIS A 86 0.07 -15.42 -3.97
N THR A 87 -0.02 -16.41 -4.86
CA THR A 87 -1.26 -16.70 -5.59
C THR A 87 -2.31 -17.20 -4.60
N SER A 88 -3.56 -16.78 -4.77
CA SER A 88 -4.68 -17.30 -3.99
C SER A 88 -5.40 -18.41 -4.76
N ASP A 89 -5.77 -19.48 -4.06
CA ASP A 89 -6.63 -20.53 -4.62
C ASP A 89 -8.11 -20.15 -4.60
N GLU A 90 -8.49 -19.16 -3.78
CA GLU A 90 -9.87 -18.70 -3.59
C GLU A 90 -10.21 -17.47 -4.45
N TYR A 91 -9.22 -16.63 -4.74
CA TYR A 91 -9.40 -15.36 -5.44
C TYR A 91 -8.45 -15.25 -6.62
N GLU A 92 -8.89 -14.60 -7.70
CA GLU A 92 -7.98 -14.30 -8.80
C GLU A 92 -6.89 -13.31 -8.38
N GLY A 93 -5.69 -13.50 -8.93
CA GLY A 93 -4.54 -12.62 -8.72
C GLY A 93 -3.62 -13.06 -7.60
N ILE A 94 -2.94 -12.08 -7.01
CA ILE A 94 -2.01 -12.28 -5.90
C ILE A 94 -2.53 -11.58 -4.67
N VAL A 95 -2.27 -12.17 -3.52
CA VAL A 95 -2.67 -11.67 -2.21
C VAL A 95 -1.46 -11.61 -1.27
N ARG A 96 -1.54 -10.71 -0.30
CA ARG A 96 -0.67 -10.70 0.87
C ARG A 96 -1.41 -10.15 2.08
N GLU A 97 -0.84 -10.40 3.25
CA GLU A 97 -1.28 -9.78 4.49
C GLU A 97 -0.25 -8.74 4.94
N VAL A 98 -0.73 -7.62 5.47
CA VAL A 98 0.07 -6.57 6.09
C VAL A 98 -0.49 -6.31 7.48
N THR A 99 0.35 -6.27 8.50
CA THR A 99 -0.10 -5.94 9.86
C THR A 99 0.60 -4.68 10.37
N PHE A 100 -0.14 -3.87 11.13
CA PHE A 100 0.37 -2.66 11.76
C PHE A 100 -0.51 -2.27 12.95
N ARG A 101 -0.04 -1.34 13.79
CA ARG A 101 -0.87 -0.70 14.82
C ARG A 101 -1.30 0.69 14.38
N SER A 102 -2.56 1.03 14.58
CA SER A 102 -3.12 2.35 14.28
C SER A 102 -3.61 3.02 15.55
N LEU A 103 -3.14 4.25 15.81
CA LEU A 103 -3.61 5.06 16.93
C LEU A 103 -5.12 5.28 16.86
N CYS A 104 -5.79 5.13 18.01
CA CYS A 104 -7.18 5.49 18.18
C CYS A 104 -7.29 6.69 19.13
N HIS A 105 -7.99 7.73 18.69
CA HIS A 105 -8.23 8.93 19.49
C HIS A 105 -9.61 8.94 20.16
N SER A 106 -10.38 7.87 19.99
CA SER A 106 -11.71 7.74 20.61
C SER A 106 -11.55 7.35 22.09
N PRO A 107 -12.29 7.98 23.01
CA PRO A 107 -12.31 7.58 24.42
C PRO A 107 -12.96 6.19 24.64
N LEU A 108 -13.62 5.64 23.61
CA LEU A 108 -14.28 4.33 23.66
C LEU A 108 -13.38 3.18 23.18
N CYS A 109 -12.19 3.49 22.70
CA CYS A 109 -11.24 2.50 22.18
C CYS A 109 -9.97 2.50 23.03
N PRO A 110 -9.19 1.41 23.01
CA PRO A 110 -7.81 1.46 23.47
C PRO A 110 -7.00 2.53 22.71
N PRO A 111 -5.85 3.01 23.25
CA PRO A 111 -5.05 4.07 22.63
C PRO A 111 -4.59 3.77 21.20
N ASP A 112 -4.50 2.49 20.84
CA ASP A 112 -4.27 2.01 19.48
C ASP A 112 -4.98 0.67 19.26
N THR A 113 -5.06 0.25 18.00
CA THR A 113 -5.57 -1.06 17.61
C THR A 113 -4.59 -1.75 16.69
N ALA A 114 -4.40 -3.06 16.88
CA ALA A 114 -3.83 -3.89 15.84
C ALA A 114 -4.78 -3.90 14.63
N VAL A 115 -4.20 -3.84 13.43
CA VAL A 115 -4.91 -3.91 12.16
C VAL A 115 -4.25 -4.98 11.30
N THR A 116 -5.07 -5.87 10.77
CA THR A 116 -4.70 -6.76 9.67
C THR A 116 -5.30 -6.21 8.39
N GLU A 117 -4.45 -5.93 7.40
CA GLU A 117 -4.85 -5.52 6.06
C GLU A 117 -4.52 -6.64 5.06
N ARG A 118 -5.55 -7.26 4.50
CA ARG A 118 -5.39 -8.17 3.36
C ARG A 118 -5.39 -7.35 2.08
N GLN A 119 -4.31 -7.44 1.32
CA GLN A 119 -4.16 -6.77 0.04
C GLN A 119 -4.31 -7.78 -1.09
N ARG A 120 -5.04 -7.43 -2.13
CA ARG A 120 -5.24 -8.24 -3.33
C ARG A 120 -4.98 -7.42 -4.57
N ALA A 121 -4.25 -7.99 -5.51
CA ALA A 121 -3.93 -7.35 -6.77
C ALA A 121 -4.21 -8.28 -7.95
N PHE A 122 -4.98 -7.80 -8.92
CA PHE A 122 -5.34 -8.57 -10.11
C PHE A 122 -5.66 -7.65 -11.29
N GLN A 123 -5.48 -8.18 -12.49
CA GLN A 123 -5.88 -7.49 -13.71
C GLN A 123 -7.37 -7.72 -13.96
N SER A 124 -8.09 -6.70 -14.41
CA SER A 124 -9.50 -6.82 -14.79
C SER A 124 -9.69 -7.83 -15.93
N TYR A 125 -10.87 -8.44 -16.02
CA TYR A 125 -11.20 -9.46 -17.03
C TYR A 125 -10.96 -9.00 -18.47
N ASP A 126 -11.18 -7.72 -18.76
CA ASP A 126 -10.97 -7.08 -20.06
C ASP A 126 -9.51 -6.62 -20.30
N ASN A 127 -8.62 -6.87 -19.33
CA ASN A 127 -7.22 -6.46 -19.30
C ASN A 127 -6.97 -4.95 -19.40
N THR A 128 -7.98 -4.11 -19.14
CA THR A 128 -7.84 -2.66 -19.26
C THR A 128 -7.34 -1.99 -17.97
N SER A 129 -7.60 -2.62 -16.83
CA SER A 129 -7.40 -2.04 -15.52
C SER A 129 -6.61 -2.98 -14.62
N LEU A 130 -5.76 -2.39 -13.79
CA LEU A 130 -5.17 -3.09 -12.66
C LEU A 130 -5.95 -2.71 -11.40
N VAL A 131 -6.44 -3.71 -10.69
CA VAL A 131 -7.25 -3.56 -9.50
C VAL A 131 -6.39 -3.89 -8.28
N PHE A 132 -6.44 -3.03 -7.27
CA PHE A 132 -5.77 -3.21 -5.99
C PHE A 132 -6.78 -3.01 -4.87
N GLU A 133 -7.20 -4.10 -4.25
CA GLU A 133 -8.19 -4.12 -3.18
C GLU A 133 -7.48 -4.28 -1.83
N THR A 134 -7.98 -3.61 -0.81
CA THR A 134 -7.51 -3.77 0.57
C THR A 134 -8.69 -3.98 1.51
N VAL A 135 -8.61 -5.00 2.35
CA VAL A 135 -9.58 -5.29 3.39
C VAL A 135 -8.90 -5.16 4.73
N GLN A 136 -9.33 -4.19 5.52
CA GLN A 136 -8.79 -3.90 6.85
C GLN A 136 -9.70 -4.41 7.95
N LYS A 137 -9.11 -5.12 8.92
CA LYS A 137 -9.77 -5.55 10.15
C LYS A 137 -9.04 -4.98 11.35
N ALA A 138 -9.72 -4.15 12.13
CA ALA A 138 -9.23 -3.63 13.40
C ALA A 138 -9.66 -4.57 14.54
N HIS A 139 -8.69 -5.05 15.33
CA HIS A 139 -8.94 -6.13 16.30
C HIS A 139 -9.37 -5.64 17.68
N ASP A 140 -8.89 -4.47 18.11
CA ASP A 140 -9.01 -4.00 19.49
C ASP A 140 -10.12 -2.96 19.69
N VAL A 141 -10.83 -2.58 18.62
CA VAL A 141 -11.92 -1.59 18.65
C VAL A 141 -13.25 -2.23 19.07
N PRO A 142 -14.18 -1.46 19.67
CA PRO A 142 -15.54 -1.93 19.91
C PRO A 142 -16.17 -2.50 18.64
N PHE A 143 -16.76 -3.69 18.75
CA PHE A 143 -17.36 -4.43 17.64
C PHE A 143 -16.40 -4.79 16.49
N GLY A 144 -15.07 -4.77 16.68
CA GLY A 144 -14.09 -5.12 15.64
C GLY A 144 -14.24 -6.53 15.05
N SER A 145 -14.94 -7.42 15.74
CA SER A 145 -15.29 -8.76 15.22
C SER A 145 -16.51 -8.77 14.29
N TYR A 146 -17.26 -7.67 14.17
CA TYR A 146 -18.52 -7.58 13.43
C TYR A 146 -18.38 -6.89 12.07
N PHE A 147 -17.23 -6.29 11.77
CA PHE A 147 -17.03 -5.57 10.52
C PHE A 147 -15.58 -5.65 10.02
N GLU A 148 -15.43 -5.40 8.72
CA GLU A 148 -14.16 -5.12 8.05
C GLU A 148 -14.39 -3.96 7.08
N VAL A 149 -13.33 -3.24 6.74
CA VAL A 149 -13.38 -2.09 5.83
C VAL A 149 -12.71 -2.47 4.51
N LEU A 150 -13.49 -2.45 3.42
CA LEU A 150 -13.01 -2.70 2.07
C LEU A 150 -12.74 -1.35 1.37
N LEU A 151 -11.54 -1.19 0.82
CA LEU A 151 -11.20 -0.13 -0.13
C LEU A 151 -10.78 -0.74 -1.48
N ILE A 152 -11.30 -0.17 -2.56
CA ILE A 152 -11.08 -0.57 -3.96
C ILE A 152 -10.62 0.66 -4.76
#